data_AF-A0A8J3AY69-F1
#
_entry.id   AF-A0A8J3AY69-F1
#
_cell.length_a   1.000
_cell.length_b   1.000
_cell.length_c   1.000
_cell.angle_alpha   90.00
_cell.angle_beta   90.00
_cell.angle_gamma   90.00
#
_symmetry.space_group_name_H-M   'P 1'
#
loop_
_entity.id
_entity.type
_entity.pdbx_description
1 polymer ?
#
loop_
_entity_poly.entity_id
_entity_poly.type
_entity_poly.pdbx_seq_one_letter_code
_entity_poly.pdbx_strand_id
1 'polypeptide(L)'
;MRSPDPTPGRRAALLGTLAAGAGLLLGAGPATAAPPAPRRDRPGAADRRTRQAEWRWCHKCQSLSYGGNQAASACPAGGTHDGSASANYLILHVAAGGTQSDWRWCHRCQGMFYGGATTSGYCPVGGGHDRSGSHDYRMAVAPGVGQSDWRWCRRCQGMFFGGGQGSSRCPAGGTHDGSASGDYVLEYLS
;
A
#
# COMPACT_ATOMS: atom_id res chain seq x y z
N MET A 1 -14.64 45.47 -6.65
CA MET A 1 -13.95 46.73 -6.33
C MET A 1 -12.75 46.38 -5.47
N ARG A 2 -11.57 46.82 -5.92
CA ARG A 2 -10.29 47.02 -5.22
C ARG A 2 -9.65 45.87 -4.43
N SER A 3 -8.59 45.31 -5.01
CA SER A 3 -7.33 45.01 -4.31
C SER A 3 -6.77 46.29 -3.65
N PRO A 4 -5.85 46.15 -2.67
CA PRO A 4 -4.44 46.27 -3.07
C PRO A 4 -3.48 45.34 -2.32
N ASP A 5 -2.46 44.91 -3.07
CA ASP A 5 -1.12 44.54 -2.57
C ASP A 5 -0.33 45.84 -2.30
N PRO A 6 0.63 45.86 -1.36
CA PRO A 6 1.99 46.16 -1.84
C PRO A 6 3.13 45.46 -1.08
N THR A 7 4.06 44.89 -1.84
CA THR A 7 5.49 44.80 -1.52
C THR A 7 6.15 46.17 -1.33
N PRO A 8 7.18 46.25 -0.47
CA PRO A 8 8.46 46.83 -0.86
C PRO A 8 9.63 45.91 -0.40
N GLY A 9 10.86 45.99 -0.88
CA GLY A 9 11.55 46.96 -1.72
C GLY A 9 13.05 46.66 -1.61
N ARG A 10 13.76 46.80 -2.73
CA ARG A 10 15.19 46.51 -2.93
C ARG A 10 16.08 47.45 -2.11
N ARG A 11 17.27 46.98 -1.71
CA ARG A 11 18.47 47.84 -1.58
C ARG A 11 19.71 47.17 -2.15
N ALA A 12 20.47 47.99 -2.86
CA ALA A 12 21.69 47.71 -3.61
C ALA A 12 22.91 48.35 -2.91
N ALA A 13 24.08 48.17 -3.56
CA ALA A 13 25.41 48.75 -3.30
C ALA A 13 26.30 47.98 -2.32
N LEU A 14 27.64 47.93 -2.43
CA LEU A 14 28.66 47.96 -3.50
C LEU A 14 29.99 47.97 -2.71
N LEU A 15 31.02 47.30 -3.25
CA LEU A 15 32.46 47.55 -3.09
C LEU A 15 33.13 47.33 -1.71
N GLY A 16 34.16 46.47 -1.72
CA GLY A 16 35.13 46.33 -0.64
C GLY A 16 36.38 45.54 -1.08
N THR A 17 37.37 46.27 -1.59
CA THR A 17 38.84 46.08 -1.47
C THR A 17 39.50 44.70 -1.58
N LEU A 18 40.46 44.62 -2.52
CA LEU A 18 41.55 43.64 -2.62
C LEU A 18 42.49 43.70 -1.39
N ALA A 19 42.88 42.53 -0.88
CA ALA A 19 44.10 42.37 -0.08
C ALA A 19 44.76 41.04 -0.43
N ALA A 20 46.01 41.11 -0.90
CA ALA A 20 46.87 39.96 -1.17
C ALA A 20 47.42 39.41 0.16
N GLY A 21 47.22 38.12 0.39
CA GLY A 21 47.83 37.38 1.50
C GLY A 21 48.56 36.16 0.94
N ALA A 22 49.89 36.25 0.87
CA ALA A 22 50.76 35.12 0.59
C ALA A 22 50.78 34.19 1.81
N GLY A 23 50.22 32.99 1.65
CA GLY A 23 50.16 31.95 2.67
C GLY A 23 50.77 30.65 2.16
N LEU A 24 51.80 30.20 2.87
CA LEU A 24 52.68 29.06 2.66
C LEU A 24 51.98 27.76 2.20
N LEU A 25 52.45 27.16 1.10
CA LEU A 25 52.06 25.83 0.62
C LEU A 25 52.64 24.74 1.53
N LEU A 26 51.80 24.11 2.36
CA LEU A 26 52.09 22.80 2.95
C LEU A 26 51.62 21.73 1.96
N GLY A 27 52.55 20.90 1.48
CA GLY A 27 52.32 19.89 0.46
C GLY A 27 51.24 18.87 0.88
N ALA A 28 50.23 18.72 0.03
CA ALA A 28 49.32 17.59 0.07
C ALA A 28 50.00 16.38 -0.57
N GLY A 29 50.28 15.34 0.23
CA GLY A 29 50.61 14.02 -0.31
C GLY A 29 49.41 13.45 -1.10
N PRO A 30 49.63 12.49 -2.02
CA PRO A 30 48.54 11.88 -2.76
C PRO A 30 47.63 11.13 -1.80
N ALA A 31 46.46 11.70 -1.52
CA ALA A 31 45.38 10.96 -0.89
C ALA A 31 44.92 9.91 -1.91
N THR A 32 45.38 8.68 -1.75
CA THR A 32 44.73 7.53 -2.37
C THR A 32 43.31 7.51 -1.82
N ALA A 33 42.35 7.94 -2.64
CA ALA A 33 40.93 7.81 -2.32
C ALA A 33 40.65 6.33 -2.08
N ALA A 34 40.29 5.98 -0.85
CA ALA A 34 39.78 4.65 -0.55
C ALA A 34 38.59 4.38 -1.49
N PRO A 35 38.46 3.18 -2.06
CA PRO A 35 37.28 2.83 -2.84
C PRO A 35 36.03 3.07 -1.97
N PRO A 36 34.93 3.57 -2.55
CA PRO A 36 33.71 3.73 -1.78
C PRO A 36 33.33 2.38 -1.17
N ALA A 37 33.09 2.36 0.14
CA ALA A 37 32.58 1.17 0.81
C ALA A 37 31.33 0.67 0.06
N PRO A 38 31.14 -0.65 -0.09
CA PRO A 38 29.94 -1.17 -0.73
C PRO A 38 28.72 -0.60 -0.01
N ARG A 39 27.81 0.01 -0.77
CA ARG A 39 26.55 0.49 -0.22
C ARG A 39 25.83 -0.73 0.34
N ARG A 40 25.63 -0.80 1.65
CA ARG A 40 24.67 -1.73 2.24
C ARG A 40 23.31 -1.35 1.68
N ASP A 41 22.74 -2.19 0.82
CA ASP A 41 21.36 -2.01 0.38
C ASP A 41 20.47 -1.91 1.60
N ARG A 42 19.68 -0.84 1.65
CA ARG A 42 18.70 -0.62 2.72
C ARG A 42 17.69 -1.78 2.62
N PRO A 43 17.52 -2.62 3.66
CA PRO A 43 16.51 -3.67 3.63
C PRO A 43 15.15 -3.01 3.41
N GLY A 44 14.55 -3.23 2.24
CA GLY A 44 13.33 -2.54 1.81
C GLY A 44 13.13 -2.48 0.30
N ALA A 45 14.21 -2.39 -0.49
CA ALA A 45 14.07 -2.38 -1.96
C ALA A 45 13.69 -3.77 -2.52
N ALA A 46 14.32 -4.83 -2.02
CA ALA A 46 13.97 -6.22 -2.38
C ALA A 46 12.60 -6.64 -1.81
N ASP A 47 12.24 -6.13 -0.63
CA ASP A 47 10.93 -6.39 -0.01
C ASP A 47 9.79 -5.80 -0.86
N ARG A 48 9.91 -4.55 -1.32
CA ARG A 48 8.92 -3.93 -2.25
C ARG A 48 8.83 -4.60 -3.62
N ARG A 49 9.83 -5.38 -4.03
CA ARG A 49 9.80 -6.16 -5.29
C ARG A 49 8.97 -7.42 -5.15
N THR A 50 8.79 -7.94 -3.94
CA THR A 50 8.10 -9.21 -3.68
C THR A 50 6.75 -9.01 -3.00
N ARG A 51 6.61 -7.93 -2.24
CA ARG A 51 5.40 -7.55 -1.50
C ARG A 51 4.99 -6.14 -1.85
N GLN A 52 3.69 -5.96 -2.01
CA GLN A 52 3.09 -4.66 -2.18
C GLN A 52 2.53 -4.19 -0.83
N ALA A 53 2.93 -2.99 -0.42
CA ALA A 53 2.33 -2.28 0.72
C ALA A 53 1.07 -1.51 0.29
N GLU A 54 0.57 -0.65 1.17
CA GLU A 54 -0.62 0.17 1.01
C GLU A 54 -1.93 -0.60 0.95
N TRP A 55 -1.96 -1.83 1.44
CA TRP A 55 -3.21 -2.55 1.66
C TRP A 55 -3.77 -2.18 3.03
N ARG A 56 -5.07 -1.87 3.06
CA ARG A 56 -5.78 -1.33 4.21
C ARG A 56 -7.02 -2.14 4.50
N TRP A 57 -7.18 -2.52 5.75
CA TRP A 57 -8.45 -2.96 6.30
C TRP A 57 -9.43 -1.79 6.34
N CYS A 58 -10.63 -1.97 5.81
CA CYS A 58 -11.67 -0.96 5.93
C CYS A 58 -12.61 -1.29 7.10
N HIS A 59 -12.59 -0.50 8.17
CA HIS A 59 -13.39 -0.78 9.36
C HIS A 59 -14.92 -0.73 9.13
N LYS A 60 -15.38 -0.01 8.10
CA LYS A 60 -16.81 0.10 7.76
C LYS A 60 -17.40 -1.17 7.16
N CYS A 61 -16.59 -1.94 6.44
CA CYS A 61 -17.05 -3.14 5.71
C CYS A 61 -16.27 -4.41 6.03
N GLN A 62 -15.15 -4.28 6.73
CA GLN A 62 -14.18 -5.32 7.07
C GLN A 62 -13.34 -5.84 5.90
N SER A 63 -13.51 -5.32 4.69
CA SER A 63 -12.77 -5.78 3.50
C SER A 63 -11.33 -5.23 3.46
N LEU A 64 -10.42 -6.00 2.86
CA LEU A 64 -9.09 -5.53 2.47
C LEU A 64 -9.17 -4.73 1.16
N SER A 65 -8.61 -3.53 1.15
CA SER A 65 -8.65 -2.61 0.01
C SER A 65 -7.32 -1.91 -0.21
N TYR A 66 -6.99 -1.62 -1.46
CA TYR A 66 -5.78 -0.90 -1.81
C TYR A 66 -5.95 0.61 -1.55
N GLY A 67 -5.11 1.16 -0.67
CA GLY A 67 -5.14 2.56 -0.24
C GLY A 67 -4.46 3.53 -1.21
N GLY A 68 -3.67 3.03 -2.17
CA GLY A 68 -2.95 3.89 -3.12
C GLY A 68 -3.84 4.64 -4.12
N ASN A 69 -5.12 4.28 -4.23
CA ASN A 69 -6.09 4.97 -5.08
C ASN A 69 -7.45 5.14 -4.38
N GLN A 70 -7.42 5.74 -3.19
CA GLN A 70 -8.59 5.84 -2.30
C GLN A 70 -9.76 6.61 -2.91
N ALA A 71 -9.49 7.68 -3.66
CA ALA A 71 -10.50 8.55 -4.26
C ALA A 71 -11.39 7.83 -5.29
N ALA A 72 -10.85 6.81 -5.96
CA ALA A 72 -11.58 5.98 -6.91
C ALA A 72 -12.13 4.67 -6.29
N SER A 73 -12.04 4.50 -4.97
CA SER A 73 -12.52 3.29 -4.29
C SER A 73 -14.03 3.32 -4.04
N ALA A 74 -14.63 2.14 -3.90
CA ALA A 74 -16.06 2.01 -3.64
C ALA A 74 -16.31 0.99 -2.53
N CYS A 75 -16.88 1.45 -1.42
CA CYS A 75 -17.15 0.66 -0.24
C CYS A 75 -18.62 0.19 -0.22
N PRO A 76 -18.90 -1.08 0.10
CA PRO A 76 -20.27 -1.58 0.24
C PRO A 76 -21.04 -0.95 1.41
N ALA A 77 -20.34 -0.28 2.34
CA ALA A 77 -20.97 0.53 3.39
C ALA A 77 -21.29 1.97 2.93
N GLY A 78 -21.02 2.31 1.67
CA GLY A 78 -21.16 3.66 1.12
C GLY A 78 -19.85 4.46 1.12
N GLY A 79 -19.71 5.31 0.10
CA GLY A 79 -18.52 6.15 -0.12
C GLY A 79 -17.27 5.33 -0.47
N THR A 80 -16.10 5.91 -0.20
CA THR A 80 -14.79 5.26 -0.37
C THR A 80 -14.50 4.29 0.78
N HIS A 81 -13.54 3.38 0.61
CA HIS A 81 -13.04 2.60 1.76
C HIS A 81 -12.47 3.54 2.84
N ASP A 82 -12.39 3.07 4.08
CA ASP A 82 -11.86 3.85 5.20
C ASP A 82 -10.89 3.00 6.01
N GLY A 83 -9.61 3.20 5.72
CA GLY A 83 -8.49 2.53 6.37
C GLY A 83 -7.83 3.36 7.47
N SER A 84 -8.47 4.41 7.98
CA SER A 84 -7.89 5.28 9.03
C SER A 84 -7.52 4.52 10.32
N ALA A 85 -8.23 3.45 10.63
CA ALA A 85 -7.99 2.56 11.76
C ALA A 85 -7.15 1.31 11.39
N SER A 86 -6.53 1.28 10.21
CA SER A 86 -5.82 0.12 9.68
C SER A 86 -4.31 0.22 9.86
N ALA A 87 -3.68 -0.93 10.11
CA ALA A 87 -2.26 -1.11 9.81
C ALA A 87 -1.99 -0.99 8.29
N ASN A 88 -0.71 -1.02 7.89
CA ASN A 88 -0.32 -1.12 6.49
C ASN A 88 0.05 -2.56 6.15
N TYR A 89 -0.85 -3.29 5.49
CA TYR A 89 -0.63 -4.71 5.17
C TYR A 89 0.28 -4.88 3.96
N LEU A 90 1.07 -5.96 3.99
CA LEU A 90 2.00 -6.36 2.94
C LEU A 90 1.45 -7.60 2.24
N ILE A 91 1.21 -7.51 0.93
CA ILE A 91 0.67 -8.62 0.14
C ILE A 91 1.71 -9.08 -0.87
N LEU A 92 2.01 -10.38 -0.87
CA LEU A 92 2.92 -11.00 -1.84
C LEU A 92 2.32 -10.94 -3.25
N HIS A 93 3.16 -10.65 -4.24
CA HIS A 93 2.78 -10.70 -5.67
C HIS A 93 3.77 -11.51 -6.52
N VAL A 94 4.62 -12.29 -5.86
CA VAL A 94 5.54 -13.27 -6.46
C VAL A 94 5.24 -14.66 -5.91
N ALA A 95 5.77 -15.71 -6.54
CA ALA A 95 5.59 -17.09 -6.08
C ALA A 95 6.28 -17.32 -4.72
N ALA A 96 5.57 -17.96 -3.78
CA ALA A 96 6.07 -18.32 -2.46
C ALA A 96 5.38 -19.60 -1.97
N GLY A 97 6.13 -20.48 -1.29
CA GLY A 97 5.56 -21.68 -0.67
C GLY A 97 4.58 -21.33 0.46
N GLY A 98 3.58 -22.19 0.70
CA GLY A 98 2.58 -21.97 1.75
C GLY A 98 1.60 -20.83 1.47
N THR A 99 1.51 -20.38 0.21
CA THR A 99 0.57 -19.33 -0.20
C THR A 99 -0.43 -19.84 -1.22
N GLN A 100 -1.63 -19.29 -1.18
CA GLN A 100 -2.64 -19.48 -2.22
C GLN A 100 -2.49 -18.37 -3.27
N SER A 101 -2.38 -18.74 -4.55
CA SER A 101 -2.38 -17.81 -5.69
C SER A 101 -3.78 -17.38 -6.11
N ASP A 102 -3.89 -16.63 -7.21
CA ASP A 102 -5.13 -16.15 -7.83
C ASP A 102 -5.90 -15.11 -7.03
N TRP A 103 -5.24 -14.46 -6.08
CA TRP A 103 -5.78 -13.26 -5.46
C TRP A 103 -5.53 -12.05 -6.37
N ARG A 104 -6.56 -11.23 -6.53
CA ARG A 104 -6.60 -10.16 -7.52
C ARG A 104 -7.06 -8.87 -6.87
N TRP A 105 -6.51 -7.77 -7.35
CA TRP A 105 -7.01 -6.44 -7.10
C TRP A 105 -8.10 -6.10 -8.11
N CYS A 106 -9.19 -5.50 -7.64
CA CYS A 106 -10.23 -4.95 -8.49
C CYS A 106 -10.04 -3.44 -8.66
N HIS A 107 -9.73 -2.96 -9.86
CA HIS A 107 -9.47 -1.52 -10.07
C HIS A 107 -10.71 -0.63 -9.88
N ARG A 108 -11.91 -1.22 -9.94
CA ARG A 108 -13.19 -0.48 -9.82
C ARG A 108 -13.56 -0.19 -8.37
N CYS A 109 -13.31 -1.14 -7.46
CA CYS A 109 -13.62 -0.95 -6.04
C CYS A 109 -12.37 -0.82 -5.15
N GLN A 110 -11.18 -1.08 -5.69
CA GLN A 110 -9.90 -1.21 -4.97
C GLN A 110 -9.81 -2.42 -4.03
N GLY A 111 -10.82 -3.28 -3.99
CA GLY A 111 -10.87 -4.46 -3.11
C GLY A 111 -10.00 -5.61 -3.60
N MET A 112 -9.48 -6.37 -2.63
CA MET A 112 -8.83 -7.67 -2.87
C MET A 112 -9.90 -8.77 -2.99
N PHE A 113 -9.83 -9.58 -4.04
CA PHE A 113 -10.77 -10.67 -4.28
C PHE A 113 -10.08 -11.93 -4.81
N TYR A 114 -10.68 -13.10 -4.58
CA TYR A 114 -10.20 -14.35 -5.11
C TYR A 114 -10.72 -14.56 -6.54
N GLY A 115 -9.80 -14.54 -7.51
CA GLY A 115 -10.08 -14.68 -8.93
C GLY A 115 -10.09 -16.13 -9.44
N GLY A 116 -9.80 -17.11 -8.58
CA GLY A 116 -9.86 -18.54 -8.89
C GLY A 116 -11.24 -19.17 -8.69
N ALA A 117 -12.22 -18.40 -8.19
CA ALA A 117 -13.58 -18.89 -8.01
C ALA A 117 -14.33 -19.06 -9.35
N THR A 118 -15.32 -19.95 -9.37
CA THR A 118 -16.18 -20.19 -10.55
C THR A 118 -17.11 -19.01 -10.89
N THR A 119 -17.24 -18.05 -9.98
CA THR A 119 -18.04 -16.84 -10.18
C THR A 119 -17.16 -15.61 -9.99
N SER A 120 -17.49 -14.52 -10.69
CA SER A 120 -16.77 -13.24 -10.54
C SER A 120 -17.10 -12.48 -9.25
N GLY A 121 -17.99 -13.02 -8.39
CA GLY A 121 -18.43 -12.37 -7.16
C GLY A 121 -19.33 -11.15 -7.38
N TYR A 122 -19.54 -10.39 -6.30
CA TYR A 122 -20.32 -9.16 -6.31
C TYR A 122 -19.39 -7.99 -5.99
N CYS A 123 -19.23 -7.09 -6.94
CA CYS A 123 -18.48 -5.85 -6.79
C CYS A 123 -19.40 -4.75 -6.23
N PRO A 124 -18.94 -3.90 -5.28
CA PRO A 124 -19.71 -2.74 -4.81
C PRO A 124 -20.15 -1.77 -5.92
N VAL A 125 -19.40 -1.70 -7.02
CA VAL A 125 -19.72 -0.85 -8.19
C VAL A 125 -20.78 -1.50 -9.10
N GLY A 126 -21.17 -2.75 -8.83
CA GLY A 126 -22.06 -3.56 -9.66
C GLY A 126 -21.31 -4.55 -10.55
N GLY A 127 -21.99 -5.66 -10.85
CA GLY A 127 -21.41 -6.81 -11.58
C GLY A 127 -20.33 -7.54 -10.79
N GLY A 128 -19.50 -8.32 -11.49
CA GLY A 128 -18.37 -9.06 -10.90
C GLY A 128 -17.07 -8.26 -10.82
N HIS A 129 -16.10 -8.70 -10.01
CA HIS A 129 -14.83 -8.01 -9.89
C HIS A 129 -14.02 -7.96 -11.20
N ASP A 130 -13.25 -6.88 -11.39
CA ASP A 130 -12.45 -6.63 -12.60
C ASP A 130 -10.96 -6.64 -12.28
N ARG A 131 -10.25 -7.68 -12.72
CA ARG A 131 -8.81 -7.89 -12.50
C ARG A 131 -7.90 -7.17 -13.51
N SER A 132 -8.42 -6.31 -14.38
CA SER A 132 -7.60 -5.58 -15.35
C SER A 132 -6.51 -4.78 -14.64
N GLY A 133 -5.26 -4.97 -15.06
CA GLY A 133 -4.08 -4.34 -14.43
C GLY A 133 -3.65 -4.95 -13.09
N SER A 134 -4.30 -6.02 -12.61
CA SER A 134 -3.91 -6.68 -11.36
C SER A 134 -2.68 -7.57 -11.52
N HIS A 135 -1.81 -7.57 -10.51
CA HIS A 135 -0.89 -8.69 -10.28
C HIS A 135 -1.65 -9.98 -9.90
N ASP A 136 -0.94 -11.10 -9.88
CA ASP A 136 -1.37 -12.33 -9.22
C ASP A 136 -0.83 -12.31 -7.79
N TYR A 137 -1.64 -11.81 -6.87
CA TYR A 137 -1.31 -11.76 -5.45
C TYR A 137 -1.40 -13.14 -4.82
N ARG A 138 -0.65 -13.30 -3.73
CA ARG A 138 -0.61 -14.55 -2.96
C ARG A 138 -0.89 -14.29 -1.50
N MET A 139 -1.74 -15.13 -0.91
CA MET A 139 -2.14 -15.04 0.49
C MET A 139 -1.53 -16.21 1.25
N ALA A 140 -0.81 -15.93 2.34
CA ALA A 140 -0.30 -16.97 3.22
C ALA A 140 -1.49 -17.63 3.94
N VAL A 141 -1.49 -18.97 3.97
CA VAL A 141 -2.49 -19.74 4.71
C VAL A 141 -1.96 -19.96 6.13
N ALA A 142 -2.81 -19.85 7.13
CA ALA A 142 -2.43 -20.09 8.51
C ALA A 142 -1.97 -21.54 8.73
N PRO A 143 -1.02 -21.78 9.66
CA PRO A 143 -0.32 -20.79 10.48
C PRO A 143 0.75 -20.02 9.70
N GLY A 144 1.04 -18.78 10.10
CA GLY A 144 2.03 -17.91 9.46
C GLY A 144 2.38 -16.69 10.30
N VAL A 145 3.27 -15.83 9.79
CA VAL A 145 3.63 -14.55 10.43
C VAL A 145 2.65 -13.47 10.01
N GLY A 146 2.13 -12.70 10.96
CA GLY A 146 1.23 -11.57 10.73
C GLY A 146 -0.10 -11.70 11.47
N GLN A 147 -1.06 -10.88 11.08
CA GLN A 147 -2.41 -10.93 11.62
C GLN A 147 -3.18 -12.09 10.96
N SER A 148 -3.69 -13.02 11.76
CA SER A 148 -4.57 -14.10 11.33
C SER A 148 -6.03 -13.65 11.23
N ASP A 149 -6.92 -14.60 10.94
CA ASP A 149 -8.36 -14.44 10.80
C ASP A 149 -8.77 -13.58 9.60
N TRP A 150 -7.95 -13.52 8.56
CA TRP A 150 -8.38 -13.04 7.26
C TRP A 150 -9.08 -14.15 6.51
N ARG A 151 -10.19 -13.80 5.86
CA ARG A 151 -11.16 -14.76 5.31
C ARG A 151 -11.56 -14.37 3.90
N TRP A 152 -11.81 -15.38 3.08
CA TRP A 152 -12.49 -15.27 1.81
C TRP A 152 -14.00 -15.29 2.01
N CYS A 153 -14.72 -14.34 1.41
CA CYS A 153 -16.18 -14.37 1.38
C CYS A 153 -16.68 -15.14 0.16
N ARG A 154 -17.36 -16.27 0.35
CA ARG A 154 -17.83 -17.13 -0.75
C ARG A 154 -18.86 -16.47 -1.68
N ARG A 155 -19.51 -15.40 -1.22
CA ARG A 155 -20.56 -14.69 -1.96
C ARG A 155 -19.97 -13.59 -2.84
N CYS A 156 -19.20 -12.68 -2.24
CA CYS A 156 -18.62 -11.57 -2.99
C CYS A 156 -17.23 -11.86 -3.54
N GLN A 157 -16.60 -12.98 -3.17
CA GLN A 157 -15.21 -13.34 -3.48
C GLN A 157 -14.14 -12.46 -2.81
N GLY A 158 -14.54 -11.45 -2.04
CA GLY A 158 -13.64 -10.50 -1.40
C GLY A 158 -12.92 -11.06 -0.17
N MET A 159 -11.71 -10.58 0.07
CA MET A 159 -10.98 -10.78 1.33
C MET A 159 -11.54 -9.85 2.42
N PHE A 160 -11.86 -10.40 3.59
CA PHE A 160 -12.35 -9.64 4.74
C PHE A 160 -11.74 -10.13 6.06
N PHE A 161 -11.74 -9.27 7.06
CA PHE A 161 -11.30 -9.62 8.41
C PHE A 161 -12.42 -10.32 9.19
N GLY A 162 -12.19 -11.57 9.58
CA GLY A 162 -13.13 -12.45 10.29
C GLY A 162 -13.55 -11.92 11.66
N GLY A 163 -12.62 -11.30 12.39
CA GLY A 163 -12.87 -10.77 13.74
C GLY A 163 -13.94 -9.68 13.77
N GLY A 164 -14.26 -9.06 12.61
CA GLY A 164 -15.34 -8.09 12.45
C GLY A 164 -16.57 -8.60 11.68
N GLN A 165 -16.70 -9.91 11.41
CA GLN A 165 -17.73 -10.43 10.52
C GLN A 165 -19.15 -9.98 10.90
N GLY A 166 -19.50 -9.98 12.19
CA GLY A 166 -20.83 -9.60 12.66
C GLY A 166 -21.25 -8.16 12.34
N SER A 167 -20.30 -7.24 12.15
CA SER A 167 -20.54 -5.85 11.78
C SER A 167 -20.16 -5.53 10.33
N SER A 168 -19.72 -6.52 9.56
CA SER A 168 -19.28 -6.35 8.18
C SER A 168 -20.42 -5.97 7.21
N ARG A 169 -20.05 -5.53 6.00
CA ARG A 169 -20.97 -5.19 4.91
C ARG A 169 -20.53 -5.87 3.64
N CYS A 170 -21.31 -6.85 3.19
CA CYS A 170 -21.05 -7.61 1.98
C CYS A 170 -21.74 -6.95 0.77
N PRO A 171 -21.06 -6.81 -0.38
CA PRO A 171 -21.68 -6.36 -1.63
C PRO A 171 -22.85 -7.25 -2.09
N ALA A 172 -22.88 -8.52 -1.69
CA ALA A 172 -23.99 -9.43 -1.94
C ALA A 172 -25.17 -9.27 -0.95
N GLY A 173 -25.17 -8.20 -0.15
CA GLY A 173 -26.11 -7.96 0.94
C GLY A 173 -25.76 -8.70 2.25
N GLY A 174 -26.11 -8.14 3.40
CA GLY A 174 -25.80 -8.71 4.72
C GLY A 174 -24.30 -8.64 5.09
N THR A 175 -23.85 -9.53 5.97
CA THR A 175 -22.46 -9.65 6.43
C THR A 175 -21.64 -10.59 5.54
N HIS A 176 -20.31 -10.46 5.49
CA HIS A 176 -19.47 -11.40 4.74
C HIS A 176 -19.69 -12.86 5.19
N ASP A 177 -19.63 -13.79 4.24
CA ASP A 177 -19.84 -15.22 4.49
C ASP A 177 -18.53 -15.98 4.26
N GLY A 178 -17.79 -16.18 5.36
CA GLY A 178 -16.53 -16.93 5.39
C GLY A 178 -16.68 -18.42 5.71
N SER A 179 -17.90 -18.98 5.68
CA SER A 179 -18.16 -20.37 6.12
C SER A 179 -17.41 -21.44 5.34
N ALA A 180 -16.96 -21.13 4.12
CA ALA A 180 -16.17 -22.00 3.25
C ALA A 180 -14.71 -21.54 3.11
N SER A 181 -14.25 -20.62 3.97
CA SER A 181 -12.91 -20.05 3.92
C SER A 181 -11.92 -20.82 4.78
N GLY A 182 -10.67 -20.92 4.31
CA GLY A 182 -9.52 -21.11 5.19
C GLY A 182 -9.25 -19.86 6.05
N ASP A 183 -8.21 -19.92 6.87
CA ASP A 183 -7.65 -18.77 7.57
C ASP A 183 -6.39 -18.29 6.84
N TYR A 184 -6.34 -17.00 6.53
CA TYR A 184 -5.20 -16.35 5.90
C TYR A 184 -4.49 -15.44 6.89
N VAL A 185 -3.19 -15.31 6.72
CA VAL A 185 -2.34 -14.46 7.57
C VAL A 185 -1.75 -13.34 6.74
N LEU A 186 -1.93 -12.10 7.17
CA LEU A 186 -1.39 -10.92 6.52
C LEU A 186 -0.33 -10.26 7.39
N GLU A 187 0.89 -10.17 6.89
CA GLU A 187 1.93 -9.34 7.47
C GLU A 187 1.57 -7.86 7.35
N TYR A 188 2.03 -7.04 8.29
CA TYR A 188 1.79 -5.60 8.29
C TYR A 188 3.00 -4.85 8.85
N LEU A 189 3.13 -3.59 8.44
CA LEU A 189 4.08 -2.66 9.03
C LEU A 189 3.53 -2.16 10.37
N SER A 190 4.34 -2.33 11.43
CA SER A 190 4.10 -1.79 12.77
C SER A 190 4.31 -0.29 12.85
#